data_AF-A0A7J9PUN6-F1
#
_entry.id   AF-A0A7J9PUN6-F1
#
_cell.length_a   1.000
_cell.length_b   1.000
_cell.length_c   1.000
_cell.angle_alpha   90.00
_cell.angle_beta   90.00
_cell.angle_gamma   90.00
#
_symmetry.space_group_name_H-M   'P 1'
#
loop_
_entity.id
_entity.type
_entity.pdbx_description
1 polymer ?
#
loop_
_entity_poly.entity_id
_entity_poly.type
_entity_poly.pdbx_seq_one_letter_code
_entity_poly.pdbx_strand_id
1 'polypeptide(L)'
;MSLETNGSLALKGLPKSKNFLISMDVKCPSSKMENRMDFANIKLLKKTDQMKFVLKDKKDYDYAKNSIKKYKPGCSIIFMPVGGINVKKLAANVLKDGLNVRVLIQLHKLIWGVTKEGNN
;
A
#
# COMPACT_ATOMS: atom_id res chain seq x y z
N MET A 1 11.99 15.16 -2.13
CA MET A 1 11.61 14.84 -0.75
C MET A 1 10.40 13.91 -0.78
N SER A 2 10.31 12.94 0.14
CA SER A 2 9.18 12.02 0.21
C SER A 2 8.63 11.92 1.63
N LEU A 3 7.32 11.72 1.76
CA LEU A 3 6.63 11.42 3.01
C LEU A 3 6.08 9.99 2.95
N GLU A 4 6.50 9.17 3.90
CA GLU A 4 5.88 7.88 4.20
C GLU A 4 4.80 8.07 5.27
N THR A 5 3.61 7.55 5.03
CA THR A 5 2.47 7.71 5.95
C THR A 5 1.61 6.45 6.01
N ASN A 6 1.01 6.20 7.18
CA ASN A 6 0.11 5.08 7.40
C ASN A 6 -1.35 5.35 6.94
N GLY A 7 -1.62 6.56 6.43
CA GLY A 7 -2.93 6.95 5.89
C GLY A 7 -4.03 7.25 6.92
N SER A 8 -3.72 7.28 8.23
CA SER A 8 -4.74 7.52 9.28
C SER A 8 -5.00 9.00 9.58
N LEU A 9 -4.10 9.90 9.17
CA LEU A 9 -4.24 11.34 9.35
C LEU A 9 -4.46 12.05 8.02
N ALA A 10 -5.18 13.17 8.06
CA ALA A 10 -5.49 13.96 6.87
C ALA A 10 -4.23 14.49 6.17
N LEU A 11 -4.15 14.34 4.86
CA LEU A 11 -3.07 14.87 4.02
C LEU A 11 -3.30 16.32 3.57
N LYS A 12 -4.36 16.97 4.07
CA LYS A 12 -4.72 18.34 3.71
C LYS A 12 -3.63 19.31 4.18
N GLY A 13 -3.22 20.22 3.30
CA GLY A 13 -2.19 21.23 3.59
C GLY A 13 -0.76 20.79 3.28
N LEU A 14 -0.54 19.52 2.91
CA LEU A 14 0.77 19.07 2.45
C LEU A 14 1.16 19.70 1.10
N PRO A 15 2.48 19.87 0.82
CA PRO A 15 2.96 20.44 -0.44
C PRO A 15 2.47 19.67 -1.68
N LYS A 16 1.95 20.40 -2.66
CA LYS A 16 1.49 19.83 -3.95
C LYS A 16 2.56 19.82 -5.05
N SER A 17 3.79 20.21 -4.75
CA SER A 17 4.86 20.29 -5.76
C SER A 17 5.19 18.91 -6.35
N LYS A 18 5.76 18.90 -7.56
CA LYS A 18 6.23 17.67 -8.24
C LYS A 18 7.43 17.01 -7.55
N ASN A 19 8.16 17.78 -6.72
CA ASN A 19 9.36 17.31 -6.00
C ASN A 19 9.03 16.74 -4.61
N PHE A 20 7.74 16.70 -4.25
CA PHE A 20 7.23 16.13 -3.00
C PHE A 20 6.33 14.94 -3.31
N LEU A 21 6.75 13.75 -2.91
CA LEU A 21 6.05 12.48 -3.13
C LEU A 21 5.42 11.98 -1.84
N ILE A 22 4.15 11.59 -1.91
CA ILE A 22 3.48 10.88 -0.82
C ILE A 22 3.47 9.39 -1.13
N SER A 23 3.87 8.59 -0.15
CA SER A 23 3.85 7.13 -0.17
C SER A 23 2.97 6.70 0.99
N MET A 24 1.72 6.35 0.69
CA MET A 24 0.69 6.06 1.68
C MET A 24 0.43 4.56 1.76
N ASP A 25 0.58 3.98 2.94
CA ASP A 25 0.12 2.63 3.22
C ASP A 25 -1.40 2.61 3.42
N VAL A 26 -2.06 1.61 2.82
CA VAL A 26 -3.43 1.23 3.17
C VAL A 26 -3.37 0.02 4.08
N LYS A 27 -3.88 0.18 5.30
CA LYS A 27 -3.96 -0.90 6.28
C LYS A 27 -5.03 -1.90 5.86
N CYS A 28 -4.59 -3.14 5.63
CA CYS A 28 -5.45 -4.27 5.27
C CYS A 28 -5.97 -5.00 6.52
N PRO A 29 -7.03 -5.80 6.43
CA PRO A 29 -7.63 -6.51 7.57
C PRO A 29 -6.64 -7.30 8.44
N SER A 30 -5.60 -7.89 7.86
CA SER A 30 -4.59 -8.62 8.66
C SER A 30 -3.81 -7.74 9.64
N SER A 31 -3.79 -6.43 9.42
CA SER A 31 -3.17 -5.46 10.33
C SER A 31 -4.04 -5.11 11.53
N LYS A 32 -5.35 -5.40 11.50
CA LYS A 32 -6.36 -4.97 12.49
C LYS A 32 -6.51 -3.45 12.64
N MET A 33 -5.98 -2.68 11.69
CA MET A 33 -5.95 -1.22 11.71
C MET A 33 -6.67 -0.61 10.50
N GLU A 34 -7.36 -1.41 9.70
CA GLU A 34 -8.09 -0.97 8.51
C GLU A 34 -9.18 0.07 8.84
N ASN A 35 -9.75 0.01 10.05
CA ASN A 35 -10.76 0.95 10.53
C ASN A 35 -10.18 2.34 10.90
N ARG A 36 -8.85 2.49 10.95
CA ARG A 36 -8.17 3.76 11.21
C ARG A 36 -7.88 4.56 9.95
N MET A 37 -8.19 4.01 8.77
CA MET A 37 -7.90 4.65 7.50
C MET A 37 -8.77 5.89 7.28
N ASP A 38 -8.15 7.03 6.95
CA ASP A 38 -8.86 8.16 6.37
C ASP A 38 -8.84 8.04 4.84
N PHE A 39 -9.89 7.42 4.29
CA PHE A 39 -10.02 7.22 2.84
C PHE A 39 -10.25 8.52 2.05
N ALA A 40 -10.56 9.65 2.70
CA ALA A 40 -10.61 10.94 2.01
C ALA A 40 -9.25 11.33 1.43
N ASN A 41 -8.15 10.83 2.02
CA ASN A 41 -6.79 11.02 1.57
C ASN A 41 -6.54 10.53 0.14
N ILE A 42 -7.26 9.51 -0.34
CA ILE A 42 -7.06 8.98 -1.70
C ILE A 42 -7.30 10.05 -2.77
N LYS A 43 -8.25 10.97 -2.53
CA LYS A 43 -8.54 12.08 -3.46
C LYS A 43 -7.46 13.16 -3.47
N LEU A 44 -6.58 13.18 -2.47
CA LEU A 44 -5.49 14.14 -2.34
C LEU A 44 -4.18 13.65 -2.98
N LEU A 45 -4.10 12.36 -3.32
CA LEU A 45 -2.93 11.76 -3.96
C LEU A 45 -2.82 12.16 -5.44
N LYS A 46 -1.61 12.58 -5.82
CA LYS A 46 -1.22 12.98 -7.18
C LYS A 46 -0.84 11.75 -8.00
N LYS A 47 -0.77 11.88 -9.32
CA LYS A 47 -0.30 10.80 -10.22
C LYS A 47 1.10 10.28 -9.87
N THR A 48 1.97 11.15 -9.35
CA THR A 48 3.34 10.84 -8.92
C THR A 48 3.41 10.16 -7.55
N ASP A 49 2.33 10.21 -6.77
CA ASP A 49 2.26 9.61 -5.45
C ASP A 49 2.00 8.10 -5.55
N GLN A 50 2.07 7.42 -4.41
CA GLN A 50 1.98 5.97 -4.33
C GLN A 50 1.02 5.56 -3.21
N MET A 51 0.18 4.58 -3.52
CA MET A 51 -0.67 3.90 -2.54
C MET A 51 -0.24 2.44 -2.45
N LYS A 52 0.17 2.00 -1.27
CA LYS A 52 0.78 0.70 -1.02
C LYS A 52 -0.12 -0.18 -0.17
N PHE A 53 -0.25 -1.44 -0.53
CA PHE A 53 -0.92 -2.46 0.27
C PHE A 53 0.07 -3.52 0.67
N VAL A 54 0.24 -3.75 1.98
CA VAL A 54 0.99 -4.88 2.51
C VAL A 54 -0.01 -6.00 2.78
N LEU A 55 0.07 -7.07 1.99
CA LEU A 55 -0.91 -8.15 1.94
C LEU A 55 -0.38 -9.38 2.67
N LYS A 56 -1.17 -9.95 3.58
CA LYS A 56 -0.85 -11.19 4.31
C LYS A 56 -1.47 -12.44 3.67
N ASP A 57 -2.69 -12.32 3.15
CA ASP A 57 -3.50 -13.45 2.72
C ASP A 57 -4.51 -13.07 1.61
N LYS A 58 -5.40 -14.00 1.27
CA LYS A 58 -6.46 -13.76 0.27
C LYS A 58 -7.45 -12.68 0.71
N LYS A 59 -7.75 -12.56 2.01
CA LYS A 59 -8.68 -11.56 2.54
C LYS A 59 -8.13 -10.16 2.31
N ASP A 60 -6.84 -9.96 2.54
CA ASP A 60 -6.16 -8.69 2.25
C ASP A 60 -6.15 -8.38 0.75
N TYR A 61 -5.88 -9.38 -0.09
CA TYR A 61 -5.88 -9.20 -1.54
C TYR A 61 -7.25 -8.76 -2.07
N ASP A 62 -8.32 -9.43 -1.64
CA ASP A 62 -9.69 -9.09 -2.04
C ASP A 62 -10.09 -7.70 -1.50
N TYR A 63 -9.67 -7.37 -0.28
CA TYR A 63 -9.86 -6.04 0.31
C TYR A 63 -9.16 -4.94 -0.51
N ALA A 64 -7.91 -5.18 -0.93
CA ALA A 64 -7.15 -4.23 -1.74
C ALA A 64 -7.81 -4.00 -3.11
N LYS A 65 -8.23 -5.07 -3.79
CA LYS A 65 -9.00 -4.98 -5.04
C LYS A 65 -10.27 -4.15 -4.88
N ASN A 66 -11.07 -4.46 -3.85
CA ASN A 66 -12.33 -3.76 -3.58
C ASN A 66 -12.08 -2.28 -3.27
N SER A 67 -11.00 -1.97 -2.55
CA SER A 67 -10.59 -0.59 -2.26
C SER A 67 -10.25 0.19 -3.54
N ILE A 68 -9.48 -0.42 -4.45
CA ILE A 68 -9.15 0.20 -5.74
C ILE A 68 -10.43 0.47 -6.55
N LYS A 69 -11.32 -0.52 -6.64
CA LYS A 69 -12.60 -0.38 -7.37
C LYS A 69 -13.49 0.71 -6.77
N LYS A 70 -13.56 0.78 -5.43
CA LYS A 70 -14.41 1.72 -4.69
C LYS A 70 -13.89 3.15 -4.78
N TYR A 71 -12.60 3.37 -4.54
CA TYR A 71 -12.03 4.70 -4.37
C TYR A 71 -11.37 5.27 -5.63
N LYS A 72 -11.10 4.43 -6.65
CA LYS A 72 -10.53 4.82 -7.96
C LYS A 72 -9.34 5.78 -7.82
N PRO A 73 -8.27 5.36 -7.13
CA PRO A 73 -7.10 6.20 -6.90
C PRO A 73 -6.49 6.69 -8.21
N GLY A 74 -6.11 7.98 -8.26
CA GLY A 74 -5.45 8.59 -9.42
C GLY A 74 -3.92 8.42 -9.42
N CYS A 75 -3.37 7.70 -8.44
CA CYS A 75 -1.94 7.53 -8.21
C CYS A 75 -1.48 6.11 -8.54
N SER A 76 -0.16 5.87 -8.49
CA SER A 76 0.38 4.52 -8.65
C SER A 76 -0.04 3.62 -7.48
N ILE A 77 -0.39 2.37 -7.78
CA ILE A 77 -0.75 1.37 -6.77
C ILE A 77 0.33 0.30 -6.69
N ILE A 78 0.69 -0.10 -5.47
CA ILE A 78 1.69 -1.13 -5.21
C ILE A 78 1.11 -2.19 -4.28
N PHE A 79 1.21 -3.46 -4.67
CA PHE A 79 0.97 -4.60 -3.79
C PHE A 79 2.31 -5.16 -3.31
N MET A 80 2.42 -5.38 -2.02
CA MET A 80 3.60 -5.94 -1.37
C MET A 80 3.21 -7.13 -0.51
N PRO A 81 3.84 -8.30 -0.68
CA PRO A 81 3.63 -9.41 0.24
C PRO A 81 4.29 -9.13 1.59
N VAL A 82 3.64 -9.52 2.69
CA VAL A 82 4.32 -9.71 3.98
C VAL A 82 5.42 -10.77 3.79
N GLY A 83 6.57 -10.57 4.44
CA GLY A 83 7.70 -11.52 4.42
C GLY A 83 7.22 -12.95 4.71
N GLY A 84 7.43 -13.85 3.75
CA GLY A 84 6.95 -15.23 3.78
C GLY A 84 5.85 -15.58 2.77
N ILE A 85 5.18 -14.60 2.16
CA ILE A 85 4.24 -14.90 1.07
C ILE A 85 4.96 -15.13 -0.25
N ASN A 86 4.44 -16.09 -0.99
CA ASN A 86 4.89 -16.39 -2.34
C ASN A 86 4.56 -15.23 -3.30
N VAL A 87 5.58 -14.41 -3.60
CA VAL A 87 5.53 -13.29 -4.56
C VAL A 87 5.02 -13.75 -5.93
N LYS A 88 5.43 -14.94 -6.38
CA LYS A 88 4.97 -15.54 -7.65
C LYS A 88 3.46 -15.78 -7.63
N LYS A 89 2.90 -16.23 -6.52
CA LYS A 89 1.44 -16.38 -6.35
C LYS A 89 0.72 -15.04 -6.40
N LEU A 90 1.25 -14.01 -5.72
CA LEU A 90 0.67 -12.66 -5.76
C LEU A 90 0.70 -12.08 -7.18
N ALA A 91 1.83 -12.19 -7.88
CA ALA A 91 1.96 -11.74 -9.27
C ALA A 91 1.01 -12.49 -10.21
N ALA A 92 0.88 -13.81 -10.07
CA ALA A 92 -0.06 -14.62 -10.86
C ALA A 92 -1.52 -14.18 -10.63
N ASN A 93 -1.91 -13.90 -9.38
CA ASN A 93 -3.25 -13.39 -9.08
C ASN A 93 -3.48 -12.01 -9.72
N VAL A 94 -2.51 -11.09 -9.60
CA VAL A 94 -2.57 -9.75 -10.23
C VAL A 94 -2.76 -9.85 -11.75
N LEU A 95 -2.02 -10.74 -12.41
CA LEU A 95 -2.14 -10.99 -13.85
C LEU A 95 -3.50 -11.59 -14.20
N LYS A 96 -3.93 -12.62 -13.47
CA LYS A 96 -5.23 -13.28 -13.66
C LYS A 96 -6.39 -12.29 -13.57
N ASP A 97 -6.31 -11.36 -12.64
CA ASP A 97 -7.37 -10.38 -12.39
C ASP A 97 -7.21 -9.09 -13.21
N GLY A 98 -6.18 -8.99 -14.08
CA GLY A 98 -5.94 -7.84 -14.94
C GLY A 98 -5.74 -6.52 -14.19
N LEU A 99 -5.18 -6.56 -12.99
CA LEU A 99 -5.06 -5.37 -12.14
C LEU A 99 -3.90 -4.48 -12.61
N ASN A 100 -4.16 -3.19 -12.81
CA ASN A 100 -3.13 -2.20 -13.06
C ASN A 100 -2.42 -1.79 -11.75
N VAL A 101 -1.59 -2.68 -11.23
CA VAL A 101 -0.82 -2.50 -10.00
C VAL A 101 0.61 -2.98 -10.20
N ARG A 102 1.56 -2.44 -9.44
CA ARG A 102 2.92 -2.97 -9.37
C ARG A 102 3.01 -3.97 -8.21
N VAL A 103 3.70 -5.09 -8.42
CA VAL A 103 4.04 -6.03 -7.34
C VAL A 103 5.49 -5.81 -6.95
N LEU A 104 5.73 -5.36 -5.71
CA LEU A 104 7.08 -5.11 -5.19
C LEU A 104 7.32 -5.92 -3.91
N ILE A 105 8.55 -6.34 -3.70
CA ILE A 105 8.98 -7.01 -2.48
C ILE A 105 9.44 -6.00 -1.43
N GLN A 106 9.30 -6.33 -0.15
CA GLN A 106 9.96 -5.60 0.93
C GLN A 106 11.45 -5.97 0.94
N LEU A 107 12.26 -5.29 0.10
CA LEU A 107 13.65 -5.64 -0.14
C LEU A 107 14.47 -5.76 1.16
N HIS A 108 14.22 -4.87 2.13
CA HIS A 108 14.90 -4.94 3.43
C HIS A 108 14.61 -6.23 4.20
N LYS A 109 13.38 -6.79 4.10
CA LYS A 109 13.05 -8.08 4.72
C LYS A 109 13.66 -9.26 3.99
N LEU A 110 13.94 -9.11 2.70
CA LEU A 110 14.66 -10.12 1.93
C LEU A 110 16.15 -10.12 2.29
N ILE A 111 16.77 -8.93 2.38
CA ILE A 111 18.21 -8.79 2.66
C ILE A 111 18.53 -9.08 4.13
N TRP A 112 17.81 -8.47 5.06
CA TRP A 112 18.12 -8.52 6.50
C TRP A 112 17.16 -9.40 7.32
N GLY A 113 16.20 -10.05 6.67
CA GLY A 113 15.18 -10.84 7.36
C GLY A 113 14.10 -9.99 8.03
N VAL A 114 13.17 -10.63 8.73
CA VAL A 114 12.16 -9.95 9.54
C VAL A 114 12.80 -9.58 10.87
N THR A 115 13.46 -8.42 10.94
CA THR A 115 13.81 -7.83 12.24
C THR A 115 12.52 -7.52 13.00
N LYS A 116 12.44 -7.94 14.27
CA LYS A 116 11.37 -7.48 15.17
C LYS A 116 11.62 -6.00 15.44
N GLU A 117 10.94 -5.10 14.73
CA GLU A 117 10.91 -3.69 15.14
C GLU A 117 9.84 -3.52 16.23
N GLY A 118 10.27 -3.17 17.45
CA GLY A 118 9.41 -2.62 18.51
C GLY A 118 9.46 -3.28 19.89
N ASN A 119 10.61 -3.28 20.56
CA ASN A 119 10.70 -3.20 22.03
C ASN A 119 11.94 -2.36 22.36
N ASN A 120 11.76 -1.04 22.31
CA ASN A 120 12.46 0.02 23.06
C ASN A 120 12.05 1.38 22.49
#